data_AF-A0AAE1ICF3-F1
#
_entry.id   AF-A0AAE1ICF3-F1
#
_cell.length_a   1.000
_cell.length_b   1.000
_cell.length_c   1.000
_cell.angle_alpha   90.00
_cell.angle_beta   90.00
_cell.angle_gamma   90.00
#
_symmetry.space_group_name_H-M   'P 1'
#
loop_
_entity.id
_entity.type
_entity.pdbx_description
1 polymer ?
#
loop_
_entity_poly.entity_id
_entity_poly.type
_entity_poly.pdbx_seq_one_letter_code
_entity_poly.pdbx_strand_id
1 'polypeptide(L)'
;MLADSTSEKQPLIERDVLPIDSTPPQHFTKNHNMPQKWLLLAIISSILFFWSQLAPREPSTARIGEAPHQVRTYPGELIEWTLCGNLEGSDLECSSITVPMDQFSKENPSNRTFSIPLARLRGSQRATKNIIVNPGGPGGSGINWLYRKGKATQKIAGDNFHILSFDPRGVNNSRPQATCFPDDETRKARSISLSYDPLVDGPKLHPWTSNYVQACSDTMGEYGPYMNTPQTAADMNSILDAVGQENMIYWGFSYGSLLGQTYATLFPERSERVIIDGVVNQFYWYTDPLEGDYEDTEKVFDGFFNECVKASDECPLNAFGHTKEDLKQNVTNFLQSLKEDPIPAYINSTAFGLIDYSTMWLRGIFPALYRPASWYELADIISQLMNGNATAALLAFGLDKNSSMVMEHGMIIHSNDGAAGKSHWPEKKNELLEMLQPVWNSSSFAVTQMEEFFTKAQWLISKEHSFAPRRDVETLYPLLILSTTYDPICPLHSAKVARESFVGSRLIEIEGYGHCSSAMPSSCLVPHLRAFLNNGTLPERDVKCGVDGPYFITPNQKEEILAGRSESEYGDLRAAQYELASPGEWANWL
;
A
#
# COMPACT_ATOMS: atom_id res chain seq x y z
N MET A 1 -58.18 20.27 19.54
CA MET A 1 -59.04 21.18 20.31
C MET A 1 -58.34 21.50 21.62
N LEU A 2 -58.05 22.80 21.82
CA LEU A 2 -57.67 23.50 23.07
C LEU A 2 -56.27 23.16 23.64
N ALA A 3 -55.22 24.00 23.51
CA ALA A 3 -54.99 25.37 24.07
C ALA A 3 -54.61 25.31 25.57
N ASP A 4 -53.69 26.08 26.15
CA ASP A 4 -52.79 27.14 25.68
C ASP A 4 -51.66 27.30 26.72
N SER A 5 -50.59 27.98 26.32
CA SER A 5 -49.41 28.32 27.10
C SER A 5 -49.61 29.49 28.08
N THR A 6 -48.90 29.47 29.23
CA THR A 6 -48.56 30.69 29.98
C THR A 6 -47.11 30.61 30.47
N SER A 7 -46.34 31.64 30.12
CA SER A 7 -44.96 31.88 30.55
C SER A 7 -44.94 32.77 31.79
N GLU A 8 -44.09 32.45 32.77
CA GLU A 8 -43.61 33.40 33.77
C GLU A 8 -42.08 33.43 33.77
N LYS A 9 -41.53 34.64 33.63
CA LYS A 9 -40.11 34.99 33.68
C LYS A 9 -39.74 35.45 35.09
N GLN A 10 -38.53 35.09 35.55
CA GLN A 10 -37.54 35.93 36.28
C GLN A 10 -36.44 35.04 36.91
N PRO A 11 -35.26 35.55 37.32
CA PRO A 11 -34.35 36.49 36.65
C PRO A 11 -32.89 35.93 36.57
N LEU A 12 -32.06 36.56 35.72
CA LEU A 12 -30.63 36.29 35.57
C LEU A 12 -29.83 36.88 36.75
N ILE A 13 -28.91 36.08 37.31
CA ILE A 13 -27.96 36.48 38.35
C ILE A 13 -26.72 37.08 37.68
N GLU A 14 -26.37 38.30 38.07
CA GLU A 14 -25.14 39.02 37.72
C GLU A 14 -23.89 38.24 38.18
N ARG A 15 -22.86 38.17 37.33
CA ARG A 15 -21.50 37.79 37.72
C ARG A 15 -20.61 39.02 37.65
N ASP A 16 -19.92 39.26 38.76
CA ASP A 16 -18.99 40.36 39.00
C ASP A 16 -17.88 40.45 37.95
N VAL A 17 -17.68 41.65 37.42
CA VAL A 17 -16.58 42.05 36.55
C VAL A 17 -15.52 42.75 37.42
N LEU A 18 -14.30 42.21 37.45
CA LEU A 18 -13.14 42.86 38.06
C LEU A 18 -12.59 43.94 37.11
N PRO A 19 -12.20 45.14 37.61
CA PRO A 19 -11.65 46.21 36.78
C PRO A 19 -10.15 46.01 36.50
N ILE A 20 -9.76 46.18 35.24
CA ILE A 20 -8.36 46.26 34.80
C ILE A 20 -7.88 47.70 35.02
N ASP A 21 -6.94 47.87 35.94
CA ASP A 21 -6.26 49.12 36.23
C ASP A 21 -5.24 49.43 35.11
N SER A 22 -5.23 50.68 34.63
CA SER A 22 -4.37 51.14 33.55
C SER A 22 -3.58 52.36 34.02
N THR A 23 -2.33 52.12 34.41
CA THR A 23 -1.33 53.17 34.65
C THR A 23 -0.08 52.92 33.80
N PRO A 24 0.47 53.94 33.12
CA PRO A 24 1.59 53.77 32.19
C PRO A 24 2.94 53.94 32.92
N PRO A 25 4.01 53.20 32.55
CA PRO A 25 5.33 53.47 33.09
C PRO A 25 6.04 54.61 32.33
N GLN A 26 6.70 55.46 33.12
CA GLN A 26 7.50 56.59 32.71
C GLN A 26 8.87 56.19 32.11
N HIS A 27 9.37 57.13 31.30
CA HIS A 27 10.70 57.29 30.71
C HIS A 27 11.90 56.56 31.36
N PHE A 28 12.63 55.81 30.53
CA PHE A 28 14.08 55.64 30.64
C PHE A 28 14.80 56.37 29.51
N THR A 29 15.91 57.00 29.88
CA THR A 29 16.71 57.95 29.13
C THR A 29 17.55 57.29 28.04
N LYS A 30 17.74 58.04 26.94
CA LYS A 30 18.65 57.74 25.83
C LYS A 30 20.10 57.71 26.30
N ASN A 31 20.84 56.66 25.94
CA ASN A 31 22.26 56.77 25.64
C ASN A 31 22.55 56.05 24.33
N HIS A 32 23.00 56.81 23.32
CA HIS A 32 23.43 56.31 22.03
C HIS A 32 24.85 55.75 22.13
N ASN A 33 25.06 54.57 21.56
CA ASN A 33 26.13 54.35 20.56
C ASN A 33 26.00 52.95 19.97
N MET A 34 25.22 52.83 18.89
CA MET A 34 25.35 51.72 17.95
C MET A 34 25.73 52.31 16.58
N PRO A 35 26.82 51.87 15.94
CA PRO A 35 27.27 52.47 14.69
C PRO A 35 26.25 52.24 13.58
N GLN A 36 25.94 53.30 12.83
CA GLN A 36 24.98 53.38 11.71
C GLN A 36 25.09 52.25 10.67
N LYS A 37 26.21 51.52 10.62
CA LYS A 37 26.41 50.34 9.76
C LYS A 37 25.55 49.13 10.16
N TRP A 38 25.22 48.98 11.44
CA TRP A 38 24.40 47.86 11.94
C TRP A 38 22.89 48.07 11.74
N LEU A 39 22.42 49.31 11.75
CA LEU A 39 21.01 49.63 11.46
C LEU A 39 20.67 49.36 9.99
N LEU A 40 21.59 49.66 9.07
CA LEU A 40 21.44 49.38 7.64
C LEU A 40 21.47 47.87 7.35
N LEU A 41 22.34 47.10 8.02
CA LEU A 41 22.37 45.63 7.90
C LEU A 41 21.11 44.97 8.49
N ALA A 42 20.60 45.47 9.61
CA ALA A 42 19.37 44.96 10.21
C ALA A 42 18.13 45.27 9.34
N ILE A 43 18.04 46.48 8.76
CA ILE A 43 16.92 46.85 7.88
C ILE A 43 16.97 46.07 6.56
N ILE A 44 18.15 45.87 5.97
CA ILE A 44 18.32 45.04 4.76
C ILE A 44 17.99 43.56 5.05
N SER A 45 18.40 43.04 6.22
CA SER A 45 18.05 41.67 6.67
C SER A 45 16.54 41.52 6.86
N SER A 46 15.87 42.49 7.47
CA SER A 46 14.41 42.45 7.69
C SER A 46 13.62 42.57 6.39
N ILE A 47 14.08 43.39 5.45
CA ILE A 47 13.46 43.55 4.12
C ILE A 47 13.66 42.29 3.27
N LEU A 48 14.84 41.64 3.33
CA LEU A 48 15.08 40.35 2.67
C LEU A 48 14.26 39.22 3.31
N PHE A 49 14.07 39.23 4.63
CA PHE A 49 13.24 38.26 5.33
C PHE A 49 11.75 38.44 5.00
N PHE A 50 11.25 39.68 4.92
CA PHE A 50 9.86 39.97 4.54
C PHE A 50 9.58 39.72 3.05
N TRP A 51 10.53 39.98 2.15
CA TRP A 51 10.41 39.62 0.72
C TRP A 51 10.42 38.10 0.50
N SER A 52 11.09 37.33 1.36
CA SER A 52 11.02 35.85 1.32
C SER A 52 9.68 35.27 1.77
N GLN A 53 8.86 36.04 2.51
CA GLN A 53 7.55 35.59 3.00
C GLN A 53 6.36 36.09 2.20
N LEU A 54 6.51 37.15 1.39
CA LEU A 54 5.45 37.73 0.56
C LEU A 54 5.60 37.44 -0.94
N ALA A 55 6.71 36.82 -1.38
CA ALA A 55 6.77 36.25 -2.70
C ALA A 55 5.75 35.09 -2.78
N PRO A 56 4.85 35.06 -3.79
CA PRO A 56 3.98 33.91 -3.98
C PRO A 56 4.87 32.67 -4.06
N ARG A 57 4.70 31.72 -3.13
CA ARG A 57 5.21 30.36 -3.31
C ARG A 57 4.41 29.79 -4.47
N GLU A 58 4.91 29.98 -5.69
CA GLU A 58 4.65 29.01 -6.74
C GLU A 58 4.98 27.63 -6.15
N PRO A 59 4.14 26.61 -6.35
CA PRO A 59 4.49 25.26 -5.95
C PRO A 59 5.87 24.99 -6.55
N SER A 60 6.83 24.57 -5.72
CA SER A 60 8.08 24.03 -6.24
C SER A 60 7.73 22.72 -6.93
N THR A 61 7.25 22.82 -8.17
CA THR A 61 7.73 21.93 -9.19
C THR A 61 9.25 22.02 -9.05
N ALA A 62 9.86 20.95 -8.56
CA ALA A 62 11.25 20.74 -8.88
C ALA A 62 11.28 20.93 -10.40
N ARG A 63 11.89 22.02 -10.88
CA ARG A 63 12.37 22.02 -12.25
C ARG A 63 13.34 20.87 -12.26
N ILE A 64 12.87 19.72 -12.71
CA ILE A 64 13.70 18.75 -13.41
C ILE A 64 14.42 19.63 -14.40
N GLY A 65 15.66 20.02 -14.10
CA GLY A 65 16.51 20.57 -15.14
C GLY A 65 16.41 19.53 -16.25
N GLU A 66 16.00 19.95 -17.45
CA GLU A 66 16.06 19.10 -18.63
C GLU A 66 17.51 18.66 -18.75
N ALA A 67 17.85 17.55 -18.07
CA ALA A 67 18.94 16.72 -18.44
C ALA A 67 18.66 16.45 -19.92
N PRO A 68 19.64 16.69 -20.82
CA PRO A 68 19.42 16.45 -22.23
C PRO A 68 18.76 15.07 -22.35
N HIS A 69 17.68 14.96 -23.14
CA HIS A 69 17.01 13.71 -23.49
C HIS A 69 18.03 12.78 -24.14
N GLN A 70 18.90 12.21 -23.33
CA GLN A 70 19.99 11.38 -23.75
C GLN A 70 19.38 10.00 -23.85
N VAL A 71 18.92 9.70 -25.06
CA VAL A 71 18.50 8.37 -25.43
C VAL A 71 19.69 7.44 -25.21
N ARG A 72 19.48 6.40 -24.41
CA ARG A 72 20.44 5.33 -24.12
C ARG A 72 19.97 4.07 -24.81
N THR A 73 20.87 3.46 -25.58
CA THR A 73 20.68 2.14 -26.18
C THR A 73 21.75 1.19 -25.67
N TYR A 74 21.38 -0.07 -25.51
CA TYR A 74 22.28 -1.10 -25.00
C TYR A 74 22.32 -2.26 -26.00
N PRO A 75 23.50 -2.83 -26.30
CA PRO A 75 23.59 -4.00 -27.17
C PRO A 75 22.71 -5.16 -26.67
N GLY A 76 21.88 -5.70 -27.55
CA GLY A 76 20.96 -6.81 -27.25
C GLY A 76 19.57 -6.38 -26.78
N GLU A 77 19.39 -5.11 -26.40
CA GLU A 77 18.07 -4.56 -26.09
C GLU A 77 17.40 -4.01 -27.35
N LEU A 78 16.08 -4.18 -27.45
CA LEU A 78 15.24 -3.71 -28.56
C LEU A 78 14.44 -2.45 -28.20
N ILE A 79 14.79 -1.79 -27.10
CA ILE A 79 14.16 -0.57 -26.61
C ILE A 79 15.17 0.52 -26.31
N GLU A 80 14.67 1.74 -26.35
CA GLU A 80 15.40 2.95 -26.01
C GLU A 80 15.04 3.40 -24.60
N TRP A 81 16.06 3.82 -23.84
CA TRP A 81 15.90 4.31 -22.48
C TRP A 81 16.17 5.80 -22.41
N THR A 82 15.53 6.45 -21.44
CA THR A 82 15.82 7.84 -21.07
C THR A 82 16.15 7.91 -19.59
N LEU A 83 17.08 8.79 -19.21
CA LEU A 83 17.33 9.04 -17.79
C LEU A 83 16.15 9.80 -17.18
N CYS A 84 15.51 9.24 -16.15
CA CYS A 84 14.34 9.83 -15.49
C CYS A 84 14.55 10.03 -13.98
N GLY A 85 15.76 9.77 -13.48
CA GLY A 85 16.13 10.06 -12.10
C GLY A 85 17.47 9.47 -11.70
N ASN A 86 17.84 9.70 -10.44
CA ASN A 86 18.97 9.06 -9.79
C ASN A 86 18.58 8.77 -8.34
N LEU A 87 18.77 7.53 -7.90
CA LEU A 87 18.46 7.10 -6.53
C LEU A 87 19.76 6.69 -5.84
N GLU A 88 20.22 7.51 -4.90
CA GLU A 88 21.44 7.27 -4.11
C GLU A 88 22.63 6.84 -5.00
N GLY A 89 22.90 7.57 -6.08
CA GLY A 89 24.01 7.31 -7.00
C GLY A 89 23.74 6.26 -8.09
N SER A 90 22.58 5.59 -8.07
CA SER A 90 22.17 4.67 -9.14
C SER A 90 21.25 5.38 -10.13
N ASP A 91 21.57 5.30 -11.42
CA ASP A 91 20.73 5.85 -12.49
C ASP A 91 19.38 5.13 -12.56
N LEU A 92 18.32 5.91 -12.69
CA LEU A 92 16.98 5.43 -12.97
C LEU A 92 16.63 5.75 -14.42
N GLU A 93 16.33 4.70 -15.18
CA GLU A 93 16.01 4.77 -16.60
C GLU A 93 14.55 4.46 -16.84
N CYS A 94 13.89 5.21 -17.72
CA CYS A 94 12.50 5.00 -18.08
C CYS A 94 12.35 4.74 -19.57
N SER A 95 11.40 3.88 -19.91
CA SER A 95 11.00 3.53 -21.27
C SER A 95 9.50 3.18 -21.30
N SER A 96 8.97 2.88 -22.47
CA SER A 96 7.62 2.36 -22.63
C SER A 96 7.58 1.39 -23.79
N ILE A 97 6.85 0.30 -23.65
CA ILE A 97 6.58 -0.65 -24.74
C ILE A 97 5.11 -0.61 -25.14
N THR A 98 4.84 -1.01 -26.38
CA THR A 98 3.49 -1.20 -26.87
C THR A 98 3.21 -2.70 -27.00
N VAL A 99 2.12 -3.15 -26.39
CA VAL A 99 1.68 -4.55 -26.41
C VAL A 99 0.29 -4.66 -27.05
N PRO A 100 -0.05 -5.77 -27.71
CA PRO A 100 -1.40 -5.96 -28.24
C PRO A 100 -2.44 -5.98 -27.12
N MET A 101 -3.66 -5.53 -27.43
CA MET A 101 -4.79 -5.59 -26.50
C MET A 101 -5.07 -7.04 -26.06
N ASP A 102 -5.00 -7.99 -27.00
CA ASP A 102 -5.09 -9.43 -26.71
C ASP A 102 -3.75 -10.11 -27.03
N GLN A 103 -3.04 -10.57 -26.01
CA GLN A 103 -1.78 -11.29 -26.18
C GLN A 103 -1.97 -12.73 -26.68
N PHE A 104 -3.18 -13.28 -26.58
CA PHE A 104 -3.47 -14.68 -26.95
C PHE A 104 -4.18 -14.79 -28.31
N SER A 105 -4.60 -13.67 -28.90
CA SER A 105 -5.13 -13.63 -30.26
C SER A 105 -4.03 -13.79 -31.31
N LYS A 106 -4.37 -14.49 -32.40
CA LYS A 106 -3.55 -14.53 -33.62
C LYS A 106 -3.73 -13.29 -34.49
N GLU A 107 -4.82 -12.56 -34.29
CA GLU A 107 -5.17 -11.34 -34.99
C GLU A 107 -4.95 -10.15 -34.05
N ASN A 108 -3.81 -9.49 -34.18
CA ASN A 108 -3.41 -8.36 -33.35
C ASN A 108 -3.34 -7.09 -34.21
N PRO A 109 -4.47 -6.39 -34.43
CA PRO A 109 -4.49 -5.17 -35.22
C PRO A 109 -3.68 -4.09 -34.49
N SER A 110 -2.81 -3.39 -35.24
CA SER A 110 -1.82 -2.47 -34.68
C SER A 110 -2.42 -1.23 -33.97
N ASN A 111 -3.72 -0.98 -34.13
CA ASN A 111 -4.44 0.13 -33.51
C ASN A 111 -5.13 -0.24 -32.18
N ARG A 112 -5.08 -1.51 -31.74
CA ARG A 112 -5.65 -1.97 -30.47
C ARG A 112 -4.52 -2.45 -29.56
N THR A 113 -4.00 -1.55 -28.75
CA THR A 113 -2.78 -1.78 -27.97
C THR A 113 -2.85 -1.15 -26.59
N PHE A 114 -2.03 -1.66 -25.68
CA PHE A 114 -1.69 -0.98 -24.43
C PHE A 114 -0.28 -0.41 -24.52
N SER A 115 -0.08 0.75 -23.93
CA SER A 115 1.24 1.30 -23.61
C SER A 115 1.60 0.92 -22.18
N ILE A 116 2.72 0.23 -22.01
CA ILE A 116 3.23 -0.28 -20.74
C ILE A 116 4.52 0.46 -20.38
N PRO A 117 4.49 1.37 -19.40
CA PRO A 117 5.66 2.12 -18.99
C PRO A 117 6.57 1.26 -18.11
N LEU A 118 7.87 1.38 -18.33
CA LEU A 118 8.93 0.64 -17.66
C LEU A 118 9.86 1.60 -16.94
N ALA A 119 10.35 1.20 -15.78
CA ALA A 119 11.45 1.87 -15.09
C ALA A 119 12.50 0.86 -14.64
N ARG A 120 13.78 1.22 -14.75
CA ARG A 120 14.92 0.37 -14.44
C ARG A 120 15.94 1.11 -13.59
N LEU A 121 16.18 0.62 -12.39
CA LEU A 121 17.26 1.07 -11.53
C LEU A 121 18.54 0.31 -11.88
N ARG A 122 19.56 1.03 -12.35
CA ARG A 122 20.82 0.43 -12.77
C ARG A 122 21.57 -0.16 -11.57
N GLY A 123 22.03 -1.40 -11.78
CA GLY A 123 22.93 -2.12 -10.90
C GLY A 123 24.38 -1.66 -11.06
N SER A 124 25.32 -2.42 -10.50
CA SER A 124 26.74 -2.20 -10.71
C SER A 124 27.12 -2.33 -12.20
N GLN A 125 28.34 -1.93 -12.55
CA GLN A 125 28.86 -2.07 -13.92
C GLN A 125 28.95 -3.54 -14.40
N ARG A 126 28.90 -4.50 -13.47
CA ARG A 126 28.91 -5.94 -13.76
C ARG A 126 27.50 -6.51 -13.99
N ALA A 127 26.46 -5.74 -13.69
CA ALA A 127 25.09 -6.20 -13.83
C ALA A 127 24.70 -6.28 -15.31
N THR A 128 24.17 -7.44 -15.71
CA THR A 128 23.74 -7.72 -17.09
C THR A 128 22.31 -8.26 -17.18
N LYS A 129 21.72 -8.68 -16.06
CA LYS A 129 20.35 -9.22 -16.00
C LYS A 129 19.44 -8.28 -15.21
N ASN A 130 18.15 -8.33 -15.52
CA ASN A 130 17.09 -7.60 -14.84
C ASN A 130 16.32 -8.55 -13.92
N ILE A 131 16.14 -8.15 -12.66
CA ILE A 131 15.07 -8.70 -11.80
C ILE A 131 13.83 -7.86 -12.08
N ILE A 132 12.77 -8.49 -12.57
CA ILE A 132 11.46 -7.85 -12.71
C ILE A 132 10.75 -7.91 -11.36
N VAL A 133 10.38 -6.75 -10.82
CA VAL A 133 9.69 -6.63 -9.53
C VAL A 133 8.26 -6.17 -9.74
N ASN A 134 7.30 -6.77 -9.04
CA ASN A 134 5.93 -6.30 -8.97
C ASN A 134 5.49 -6.16 -7.50
N PRO A 135 4.97 -4.99 -7.08
CA PRO A 135 4.63 -4.74 -5.67
C PRO A 135 3.29 -5.35 -5.24
N GLY A 136 2.47 -5.83 -6.17
CA GLY A 136 1.13 -6.32 -5.88
C GLY A 136 0.05 -5.23 -5.93
N GLY A 137 -0.91 -5.32 -5.01
CA GLY A 137 -2.20 -4.64 -5.08
C GLY A 137 -3.33 -5.70 -5.22
N PRO A 138 -3.87 -5.97 -6.43
CA PRO A 138 -3.53 -5.42 -7.75
C PRO A 138 -3.74 -3.91 -7.87
N GLY A 139 -3.16 -3.29 -8.90
CA GLY A 139 -3.25 -1.84 -9.13
C GLY A 139 -2.09 -1.02 -8.56
N GLY A 140 -1.16 -1.65 -7.82
CA GLY A 140 0.06 -0.98 -7.37
C GLY A 140 0.99 -0.60 -8.53
N SER A 141 1.56 0.61 -8.49
CA SER A 141 2.55 1.04 -9.49
C SER A 141 3.93 0.45 -9.21
N GLY A 142 4.44 -0.34 -10.15
CA GLY A 142 5.81 -0.84 -10.11
C GLY A 142 6.84 0.28 -10.26
N ILE A 143 6.52 1.32 -11.02
CA ILE A 143 7.37 2.52 -11.15
C ILE A 143 7.49 3.23 -9.80
N ASN A 144 6.36 3.48 -9.12
CA ASN A 144 6.37 4.10 -7.79
C ASN A 144 7.13 3.24 -6.76
N TRP A 145 7.00 1.91 -6.85
CA TRP A 145 7.80 1.01 -6.02
C TRP A 145 9.31 1.24 -6.21
N LEU A 146 9.80 1.41 -7.44
CA LEU A 146 11.23 1.70 -7.67
C LEU A 146 11.66 3.02 -7.06
N TYR A 147 10.88 4.09 -7.23
CA TYR A 147 11.20 5.39 -6.63
C TYR A 147 11.31 5.32 -5.10
N ARG A 148 10.43 4.55 -4.45
CA ARG A 148 10.32 4.51 -2.99
C ARG A 148 11.16 3.44 -2.32
N LYS A 149 11.29 2.26 -2.95
CA LYS A 149 11.84 1.02 -2.39
C LYS A 149 12.91 0.39 -3.27
N GLY A 150 13.22 0.96 -4.43
CA GLY A 150 14.15 0.38 -5.40
C GLY A 150 15.56 0.17 -4.84
N LYS A 151 16.10 1.12 -4.06
CA LYS A 151 17.44 0.99 -3.46
C LYS A 151 17.49 -0.07 -2.37
N ALA A 152 16.50 -0.10 -1.48
CA ALA A 152 16.36 -1.17 -0.49
C ALA A 152 16.25 -2.55 -1.17
N THR A 153 15.40 -2.66 -2.20
CA THR A 153 15.23 -3.88 -3.00
C THR A 153 16.56 -4.31 -3.65
N GLN A 154 17.27 -3.38 -4.31
CA GLN A 154 18.57 -3.63 -4.94
C GLN A 154 19.62 -4.07 -3.91
N LYS A 155 19.67 -3.44 -2.73
CA LYS A 155 20.62 -3.79 -1.67
C LYS A 155 20.39 -5.22 -1.18
N ILE A 156 19.14 -5.60 -0.96
CA ILE A 156 18.74 -6.93 -0.50
C ILE A 156 19.06 -7.99 -1.57
N ALA A 157 18.63 -7.74 -2.81
CA ALA A 157 18.85 -8.63 -3.95
C ALA A 157 20.34 -8.78 -4.35
N GLY A 158 21.14 -7.73 -4.13
CA GLY A 158 22.52 -7.60 -4.57
C GLY A 158 22.66 -6.71 -5.82
N ASP A 159 23.85 -6.12 -5.98
CA ASP A 159 24.16 -5.12 -7.02
C ASP A 159 24.54 -5.72 -8.39
N ASN A 160 24.46 -7.04 -8.54
CA ASN A 160 24.73 -7.76 -9.79
C ASN A 160 23.53 -7.76 -10.76
N PHE A 161 22.41 -7.15 -10.37
CA PHE A 161 21.21 -7.05 -11.18
C PHE A 161 20.77 -5.60 -11.34
N HIS A 162 20.11 -5.33 -12.46
CA HIS A 162 19.23 -4.18 -12.56
C HIS A 162 17.89 -4.53 -11.91
N ILE A 163 17.25 -3.57 -11.24
CA ILE A 163 15.88 -3.76 -10.76
C ILE A 163 14.96 -3.09 -11.77
N LEU A 164 14.20 -3.90 -12.51
CA LEU A 164 13.25 -3.47 -13.53
C LEU A 164 11.84 -3.62 -12.95
N SER A 165 10.98 -2.65 -13.22
CA SER A 165 9.57 -2.73 -12.87
C SER A 165 8.73 -2.01 -13.91
N PHE A 166 7.43 -2.24 -13.85
CA PHE A 166 6.47 -1.73 -14.83
C PHE A 166 5.13 -1.47 -14.15
N ASP A 167 4.31 -0.60 -14.73
CA ASP A 167 2.91 -0.53 -14.38
C ASP A 167 2.13 -1.52 -15.26
N PRO A 168 1.37 -2.49 -14.71
CA PRO A 168 0.57 -3.41 -15.52
C PRO A 168 -0.40 -2.70 -16.48
N ARG A 169 -0.90 -3.41 -17.50
CA ARG A 169 -1.95 -2.88 -18.40
C ARG A 169 -3.12 -2.30 -17.61
N GLY A 170 -3.56 -1.09 -17.96
CA GLY A 170 -4.64 -0.40 -17.24
C GLY A 170 -4.24 0.27 -15.92
N VAL A 171 -3.04 0.01 -15.37
CA VAL A 171 -2.65 0.48 -14.04
C VAL A 171 -1.84 1.77 -14.11
N ASN A 172 -2.18 2.77 -13.29
CA ASN A 172 -1.42 4.02 -13.11
C ASN A 172 -1.04 4.72 -14.44
N ASN A 173 0.22 4.62 -14.86
CA ASN A 173 0.73 5.30 -16.05
C ASN A 173 0.49 4.52 -17.36
N SER A 174 0.03 3.28 -17.28
CA SER A 174 -0.38 2.50 -18.45
C SER A 174 -1.60 3.09 -19.13
N ARG A 175 -1.67 2.93 -20.45
CA ARG A 175 -2.77 3.44 -21.27
C ARG A 175 -3.30 2.38 -22.23
N PRO A 176 -4.62 2.28 -22.47
CA PRO A 176 -5.70 2.98 -21.72
C PRO A 176 -5.76 2.56 -20.25
N GLN A 177 -6.39 3.38 -19.40
CA GLN A 177 -6.50 3.13 -17.96
C GLN A 177 -7.70 2.23 -17.62
N ALA A 178 -7.52 1.40 -16.59
CA ALA A 178 -8.59 0.68 -15.91
C ALA A 178 -9.32 1.65 -14.96
N THR A 179 -10.27 2.42 -15.48
CA THR A 179 -11.00 3.43 -14.68
C THR A 179 -12.48 3.39 -15.02
N CYS A 180 -13.32 3.63 -14.03
CA CYS A 180 -14.77 3.76 -14.18
C CYS A 180 -15.23 5.21 -14.24
N PHE A 181 -14.29 6.15 -14.03
CA PHE A 181 -14.54 7.57 -14.11
C PHE A 181 -13.68 8.23 -15.20
N PRO A 182 -14.19 9.28 -15.87
CA PRO A 182 -13.44 10.00 -16.88
C PRO A 182 -12.32 10.88 -16.29
N ASP A 183 -12.47 11.32 -15.04
CA ASP A 183 -11.55 12.21 -14.34
C ASP A 183 -11.69 12.11 -12.81
N ASP A 184 -10.70 12.67 -12.10
CA ASP A 184 -10.59 12.62 -10.64
C ASP A 184 -11.70 13.42 -9.92
N GLU A 185 -12.17 14.51 -10.53
CA GLU A 185 -13.26 15.32 -9.98
C GLU A 185 -14.57 14.53 -9.94
N THR A 186 -14.87 13.84 -11.05
CA THR A 186 -16.02 12.95 -11.16
C THR A 186 -15.88 11.77 -10.21
N ARG A 187 -14.69 11.15 -10.10
CA ARG A 187 -14.43 10.10 -9.12
C ARG A 187 -14.78 10.60 -7.71
N LYS A 188 -14.19 11.71 -7.26
CA LYS A 188 -14.43 12.28 -5.93
C LYS A 188 -15.90 12.63 -5.68
N ALA A 189 -16.60 13.14 -6.69
CA ALA A 189 -18.01 13.50 -6.59
C ALA A 189 -18.96 12.29 -6.58
N ARG A 190 -18.51 11.12 -7.03
CA ARG A 190 -19.33 9.91 -7.19
C ARG A 190 -18.92 8.76 -6.27
N SER A 191 -17.75 8.83 -5.63
CA SER A 191 -17.32 7.90 -4.59
C SER A 191 -18.36 7.83 -3.45
N ILE A 192 -18.56 6.62 -2.94
CA ILE A 192 -19.43 6.37 -1.81
C ILE A 192 -18.65 6.49 -0.51
N SER A 193 -19.26 7.09 0.51
CA SER A 193 -18.74 7.09 1.88
C SER A 193 -19.45 5.99 2.67
N LEU A 194 -18.67 5.12 3.30
CA LEU A 194 -19.15 3.91 3.97
C LEU A 194 -18.85 3.97 5.47
N SER A 195 -19.80 3.51 6.27
CA SER A 195 -19.56 3.21 7.69
C SER A 195 -18.86 1.85 7.89
N TYR A 196 -18.82 1.03 6.83
CA TYR A 196 -18.41 -0.38 6.83
C TYR A 196 -19.22 -1.24 7.80
N ASP A 197 -20.51 -0.91 7.91
CA ASP A 197 -21.54 -1.75 8.53
C ASP A 197 -22.45 -2.28 7.42
N PRO A 198 -22.44 -3.59 7.12
CA PRO A 198 -23.21 -4.14 6.01
C PRO A 198 -24.72 -3.90 6.08
N LEU A 199 -25.30 -3.80 7.27
CA LEU A 199 -26.73 -3.55 7.44
C LEU A 199 -27.09 -2.09 7.17
N VAL A 200 -26.18 -1.17 7.54
CA VAL A 200 -26.33 0.27 7.30
C VAL A 200 -26.03 0.63 5.85
N ASP A 201 -24.95 0.10 5.31
CA ASP A 201 -24.41 0.48 4.00
C ASP A 201 -25.04 -0.31 2.85
N GLY A 202 -25.40 -1.58 3.06
CA GLY A 202 -25.95 -2.46 2.02
C GLY A 202 -27.12 -1.86 1.19
N PRO A 203 -28.12 -1.17 1.81
CA PRO A 203 -29.19 -0.50 1.08
C PRO A 203 -28.75 0.62 0.13
N LYS A 204 -27.60 1.26 0.39
CA LYS A 204 -27.02 2.31 -0.46
C LYS A 204 -25.97 1.75 -1.41
N LEU A 205 -25.11 0.86 -0.92
CA LEU A 205 -24.01 0.28 -1.67
C LEU A 205 -24.50 -0.60 -2.83
N HIS A 206 -25.57 -1.38 -2.65
CA HIS A 206 -26.11 -2.23 -3.71
C HIS A 206 -26.50 -1.44 -4.98
N PRO A 207 -27.40 -0.44 -4.93
CA PRO A 207 -27.74 0.35 -6.11
C PRO A 207 -26.63 1.29 -6.58
N TRP A 208 -25.77 1.78 -5.67
CA TRP A 208 -24.59 2.55 -6.08
C TRP A 208 -23.68 1.70 -6.98
N THR A 209 -23.43 0.46 -6.57
CA THR A 209 -22.55 -0.46 -7.30
C THR A 209 -23.12 -0.82 -8.67
N SER A 210 -24.45 -0.95 -8.83
CA SER A 210 -25.08 -1.15 -10.15
C SER A 210 -24.73 -0.03 -11.14
N ASN A 211 -24.69 1.22 -10.67
CA ASN A 211 -24.30 2.37 -11.49
C ASN A 211 -22.80 2.42 -11.72
N TYR A 212 -22.02 2.10 -10.69
CA TYR A 212 -20.57 2.07 -10.74
C TYR A 212 -20.05 1.11 -11.81
N VAL A 213 -20.52 -0.14 -11.82
CA VAL A 213 -20.10 -1.16 -12.81
C VAL A 213 -20.52 -0.80 -14.25
N GLN A 214 -21.64 -0.08 -14.42
CA GLN A 214 -22.03 0.45 -15.72
C GLN A 214 -21.04 1.54 -16.19
N ALA A 215 -20.65 2.45 -15.30
CA ALA A 215 -19.65 3.47 -15.59
C ALA A 215 -18.28 2.86 -15.94
N CYS A 216 -17.90 1.75 -15.28
CA CYS A 216 -16.73 0.95 -15.65
C CYS A 216 -16.81 0.45 -17.09
N SER A 217 -17.93 -0.18 -17.46
CA SER A 217 -18.16 -0.71 -18.81
C SER A 217 -18.12 0.39 -19.87
N ASP A 218 -18.76 1.54 -19.62
CA ASP A 218 -18.82 2.66 -20.56
C ASP A 218 -17.46 3.32 -20.74
N THR A 219 -16.70 3.50 -19.66
CA THR A 219 -15.41 4.20 -19.67
C THR A 219 -14.30 3.37 -20.30
N MET A 220 -14.22 2.06 -19.97
CA MET A 220 -13.19 1.18 -20.50
C MET A 220 -13.50 0.65 -21.90
N GLY A 221 -14.78 0.58 -22.27
CA GLY A 221 -15.23 0.09 -23.57
C GLY A 221 -14.64 -1.28 -23.92
N GLU A 222 -14.14 -1.42 -25.15
CA GLU A 222 -13.59 -2.69 -25.66
C GLU A 222 -12.30 -3.15 -24.96
N TYR A 223 -11.61 -2.29 -24.20
CA TYR A 223 -10.37 -2.64 -23.51
C TYR A 223 -10.62 -3.30 -22.15
N GLY A 224 -11.76 -3.02 -21.52
CA GLY A 224 -12.10 -3.51 -20.17
C GLY A 224 -11.88 -5.01 -19.99
N PRO A 225 -12.36 -5.88 -20.90
CA PRO A 225 -12.21 -7.34 -20.76
C PRO A 225 -10.76 -7.86 -20.71
N TYR A 226 -9.80 -7.08 -21.22
CA TYR A 226 -8.39 -7.46 -21.37
C TYR A 226 -7.50 -6.96 -20.23
N MET A 227 -8.06 -6.22 -19.27
CA MET A 227 -7.36 -5.76 -18.07
C MET A 227 -7.43 -6.85 -16.99
N ASN A 228 -6.58 -7.86 -17.15
CA ASN A 228 -6.55 -9.04 -16.29
C ASN A 228 -5.11 -9.59 -16.14
N THR A 229 -4.92 -10.50 -15.18
CA THR A 229 -3.62 -11.06 -14.81
C THR A 229 -3.01 -11.93 -15.91
N PRO A 230 -3.74 -12.86 -16.57
CA PRO A 230 -3.17 -13.66 -17.67
C PRO A 230 -2.61 -12.83 -18.82
N GLN A 231 -3.33 -11.78 -19.22
CA GLN A 231 -2.88 -10.87 -20.25
C GLN A 231 -1.64 -10.06 -19.80
N THR A 232 -1.61 -9.61 -18.54
CA THR A 232 -0.42 -8.97 -17.93
C THR A 232 0.78 -9.92 -17.89
N ALA A 233 0.58 -11.19 -17.55
CA ALA A 233 1.64 -12.19 -17.55
C ALA A 233 2.23 -12.38 -18.96
N ALA A 234 1.42 -12.30 -20.01
CA ALA A 234 1.91 -12.33 -21.38
C ALA A 234 2.65 -11.04 -21.77
N ASP A 235 2.24 -9.87 -21.28
CA ASP A 235 3.00 -8.61 -21.44
C ASP A 235 4.42 -8.71 -20.89
N MET A 236 4.62 -9.47 -19.81
CA MET A 236 5.94 -9.69 -19.22
C MET A 236 6.91 -10.39 -20.19
N ASN A 237 6.42 -11.22 -21.13
CA ASN A 237 7.26 -11.75 -22.21
C ASN A 237 7.64 -10.67 -23.22
N SER A 238 6.72 -9.76 -23.56
CA SER A 238 7.05 -8.60 -24.40
C SER A 238 8.10 -7.70 -23.74
N ILE A 239 8.04 -7.53 -22.41
CA ILE A 239 9.07 -6.83 -21.63
C ILE A 239 10.42 -7.55 -21.72
N LEU A 240 10.44 -8.87 -21.50
CA LEU A 240 11.65 -9.69 -21.59
C LEU A 240 12.31 -9.57 -22.97
N ASP A 241 11.52 -9.70 -24.03
CA ASP A 241 12.01 -9.62 -25.41
C ASP A 241 12.54 -8.20 -25.73
N ALA A 242 11.85 -7.17 -25.24
CA ALA A 242 12.27 -5.78 -25.34
C ALA A 242 13.62 -5.51 -24.66
N VAL A 243 13.85 -6.03 -23.47
CA VAL A 243 15.12 -5.86 -22.73
C VAL A 243 16.18 -6.89 -23.07
N GLY A 244 15.96 -7.72 -24.10
CA GLY A 244 16.93 -8.72 -24.56
C GLY A 244 17.20 -9.84 -23.55
N GLN A 245 16.27 -10.13 -22.64
CA GLN A 245 16.40 -11.16 -21.63
C GLN A 245 15.53 -12.37 -21.96
N GLU A 246 16.14 -13.53 -22.20
CA GLU A 246 15.40 -14.73 -22.61
C GLU A 246 14.46 -15.25 -21.51
N ASN A 247 14.95 -15.39 -20.28
CA ASN A 247 14.20 -15.99 -19.19
C ASN A 247 13.87 -15.02 -18.06
N MET A 248 12.76 -15.30 -17.40
CA MET A 248 12.23 -14.54 -16.28
C MET A 248 13.09 -14.71 -15.02
N ILE A 249 13.52 -13.57 -14.49
CA ILE A 249 13.98 -13.42 -13.10
C ILE A 249 13.03 -12.44 -12.46
N TYR A 250 12.24 -12.92 -11.50
CA TYR A 250 11.07 -12.21 -10.99
C TYR A 250 11.00 -12.24 -9.48
N TRP A 251 10.55 -11.13 -8.88
CA TRP A 251 10.18 -11.07 -7.48
C TRP A 251 8.85 -10.33 -7.31
N GLY A 252 7.79 -11.08 -7.04
CA GLY A 252 6.43 -10.55 -6.88
C GLY A 252 5.97 -10.62 -5.44
N PHE A 253 5.49 -9.48 -4.93
CA PHE A 253 4.93 -9.34 -3.58
C PHE A 253 3.41 -9.32 -3.63
N SER A 254 2.73 -9.90 -2.65
CA SER A 254 1.27 -9.81 -2.51
C SER A 254 0.57 -10.30 -3.79
N TYR A 255 -0.34 -9.56 -4.42
CA TYR A 255 -0.87 -9.88 -5.76
C TYR A 255 0.23 -10.16 -6.83
N GLY A 256 1.42 -9.57 -6.71
CA GLY A 256 2.57 -9.89 -7.56
C GLY A 256 2.98 -11.37 -7.44
N SER A 257 2.72 -12.02 -6.31
CA SER A 257 2.88 -13.46 -6.14
C SER A 257 1.90 -14.24 -7.02
N LEU A 258 0.64 -13.79 -7.15
CA LEU A 258 -0.34 -14.37 -8.07
C LEU A 258 0.12 -14.19 -9.51
N LEU A 259 0.54 -12.98 -9.90
CA LEU A 259 1.06 -12.71 -11.24
C LEU A 259 2.25 -13.63 -11.58
N GLY A 260 3.14 -13.87 -10.61
CA GLY A 260 4.25 -14.82 -10.74
C GLY A 260 3.79 -16.27 -10.93
N GLN A 261 2.79 -16.72 -10.16
CA GLN A 261 2.19 -18.05 -10.31
C GLN A 261 1.51 -18.23 -11.68
N THR A 262 0.75 -17.22 -12.12
CA THR A 262 0.08 -17.22 -13.43
C THR A 262 1.09 -17.23 -14.57
N TYR A 263 2.14 -16.40 -14.49
CA TYR A 263 3.25 -16.42 -15.45
C TYR A 263 3.92 -17.79 -15.52
N ALA A 264 4.30 -18.35 -14.36
CA ALA A 264 4.98 -19.65 -14.29
C ALA A 264 4.12 -20.81 -14.81
N THR A 265 2.80 -20.69 -14.71
CA THR A 265 1.86 -21.69 -15.22
C THR A 265 1.67 -21.59 -16.74
N LEU A 266 1.65 -20.37 -17.29
CA LEU A 266 1.48 -20.09 -18.71
C LEU A 266 2.77 -20.26 -19.52
N PHE A 267 3.90 -19.85 -18.96
CA PHE A 267 5.22 -19.82 -19.59
C PHE A 267 6.27 -20.53 -18.71
N PRO A 268 6.05 -21.82 -18.38
CA PRO A 268 6.96 -22.57 -17.52
C PRO A 268 8.39 -22.62 -18.07
N GLU A 269 8.55 -22.70 -19.39
CA GLU A 269 9.83 -22.80 -20.09
C GLU A 269 10.68 -21.52 -20.00
N ARG A 270 10.08 -20.37 -19.72
CA ARG A 270 10.79 -19.10 -19.51
C ARG A 270 10.97 -18.74 -18.03
N SER A 271 10.50 -19.57 -17.10
CA SER A 271 10.53 -19.27 -15.66
C SER A 271 11.84 -19.73 -14.99
N GLU A 272 12.90 -18.89 -15.05
CA GLU A 272 14.24 -19.23 -14.53
C GLU A 272 14.41 -18.98 -13.03
N ARG A 273 14.03 -17.82 -12.51
CA ARG A 273 14.20 -17.49 -11.08
C ARG A 273 13.01 -16.68 -10.61
N VAL A 274 11.93 -17.39 -10.31
CA VAL A 274 10.66 -16.78 -9.90
C VAL A 274 10.54 -16.87 -8.37
N ILE A 275 10.47 -15.72 -7.73
CA ILE A 275 10.20 -15.55 -6.30
C ILE A 275 8.79 -15.02 -6.12
N ILE A 276 8.00 -15.72 -5.31
CA ILE A 276 6.65 -15.30 -4.92
C ILE A 276 6.62 -15.09 -3.40
N ASP A 277 6.19 -13.92 -2.96
CA ASP A 277 6.33 -13.45 -1.58
C ASP A 277 5.04 -12.84 -1.04
N GLY A 278 4.54 -13.32 0.10
CA GLY A 278 3.19 -12.99 0.58
C GLY A 278 2.15 -13.55 -0.40
N VAL A 279 1.97 -14.86 -0.33
CA VAL A 279 1.46 -15.65 -1.47
C VAL A 279 -0.05 -15.69 -1.50
N VAL A 280 -0.64 -15.17 -2.56
CA VAL A 280 -2.07 -15.31 -2.88
C VAL A 280 -2.37 -16.75 -3.30
N ASN A 281 -3.47 -17.31 -2.81
CA ASN A 281 -3.92 -18.63 -3.22
C ASN A 281 -4.60 -18.56 -4.60
N GLN A 282 -3.90 -18.98 -5.66
CA GLN A 282 -4.43 -18.94 -7.02
C GLN A 282 -5.75 -19.72 -7.21
N PHE A 283 -6.02 -20.77 -6.44
CA PHE A 283 -7.27 -21.52 -6.57
C PHE A 283 -8.45 -20.71 -6.07
N TYR A 284 -8.30 -20.00 -4.95
CA TYR A 284 -9.35 -19.13 -4.43
C TYR A 284 -9.53 -17.92 -5.35
N TRP A 285 -8.46 -17.22 -5.69
CA TRP A 285 -8.51 -16.05 -6.59
C TRP A 285 -9.30 -16.27 -7.88
N TYR A 286 -9.00 -17.36 -8.60
CA TYR A 286 -9.61 -17.60 -9.91
C TYR A 286 -10.98 -18.28 -9.85
N THR A 287 -11.34 -18.95 -8.75
CA THR A 287 -12.53 -19.84 -8.73
C THR A 287 -13.51 -19.62 -7.60
N ASP A 288 -13.09 -19.04 -6.47
CA ASP A 288 -13.94 -18.82 -5.31
C ASP A 288 -14.56 -17.41 -5.34
N PRO A 289 -15.89 -17.26 -5.40
CA PRO A 289 -16.52 -15.96 -5.26
C PRO A 289 -16.26 -15.32 -3.88
N LEU A 290 -16.14 -16.11 -2.81
CA LEU A 290 -16.01 -15.62 -1.44
C LEU A 290 -14.58 -15.72 -0.90
N GLU A 291 -13.58 -15.54 -1.78
CA GLU A 291 -12.17 -15.53 -1.38
C GLU A 291 -11.92 -14.54 -0.22
N GLY A 292 -11.31 -15.06 0.85
CA GLY A 292 -10.86 -14.28 2.00
C GLY A 292 -10.61 -15.20 3.20
N ASP A 293 -9.45 -15.08 3.83
CA ASP A 293 -9.12 -15.78 5.07
C ASP A 293 -8.49 -14.79 6.05
N TYR A 294 -9.24 -14.52 7.11
CA TYR A 294 -8.89 -13.52 8.14
C TYR A 294 -8.34 -14.15 9.41
N GLU A 295 -8.11 -15.48 9.43
CA GLU A 295 -7.64 -16.17 10.62
C GLU A 295 -6.30 -15.58 11.09
N ASP A 296 -5.38 -15.35 10.15
CA ASP A 296 -4.08 -14.76 10.47
C ASP A 296 -4.19 -13.25 10.73
N THR A 297 -5.18 -12.53 10.17
CA THR A 297 -5.44 -11.12 10.52
C THR A 297 -5.72 -10.96 12.01
N GLU A 298 -6.62 -11.78 12.56
CA GLU A 298 -6.96 -11.76 13.99
C GLU A 298 -5.75 -12.15 14.86
N LYS A 299 -4.91 -13.10 14.41
CA LYS A 299 -3.66 -13.46 15.10
C LYS A 299 -2.61 -12.35 15.08
N VAL A 300 -2.51 -11.58 14.00
CA VAL A 300 -1.60 -10.43 13.91
C VAL A 300 -2.10 -9.30 14.82
N PHE A 301 -3.41 -9.05 14.87
CA PHE A 301 -4.01 -8.10 15.81
C PHE A 301 -3.76 -8.51 17.27
N ASP A 302 -3.87 -9.80 17.59
CA ASP A 302 -3.47 -10.34 18.88
C ASP A 302 -1.96 -10.19 19.14
N GLY A 303 -1.15 -10.40 18.11
CA GLY A 303 0.30 -10.25 18.12
C GLY A 303 0.71 -8.83 18.49
N PHE A 304 0.02 -7.80 17.97
CA PHE A 304 0.27 -6.40 18.31
C PHE A 304 0.25 -6.15 19.84
N PHE A 305 -0.78 -6.65 20.53
CA PHE A 305 -0.85 -6.50 22.00
C PHE A 305 0.18 -7.36 22.73
N ASN A 306 0.43 -8.57 22.24
CA ASN A 306 1.44 -9.46 22.83
C ASN A 306 2.84 -8.85 22.77
N GLU A 307 3.22 -8.28 21.62
CA GLU A 307 4.51 -7.62 21.45
C GLU A 307 4.57 -6.27 22.18
N CYS A 308 3.44 -5.56 22.32
CA CYS A 308 3.36 -4.34 23.12
C CYS A 308 3.68 -4.60 24.61
N VAL A 309 3.13 -5.67 25.19
CA VAL A 309 3.44 -6.05 26.58
C VAL A 309 4.92 -6.41 26.74
N LYS A 310 5.49 -7.17 25.79
CA LYS A 310 6.92 -7.52 25.79
C LYS A 310 7.83 -6.31 25.68
N ALA A 311 7.40 -5.27 24.96
CA ALA A 311 8.14 -4.02 24.80
C ALA A 311 8.14 -3.13 26.05
N SER A 312 7.30 -3.41 27.05
CA SER A 312 7.23 -2.65 28.32
C SER A 312 7.18 -1.13 28.07
N ASP A 313 8.14 -0.36 28.58
CA ASP A 313 8.10 1.11 28.53
C ASP A 313 8.23 1.66 27.09
N GLU A 314 8.66 0.82 26.13
CA GLU A 314 8.72 1.18 24.71
C GLU A 314 7.34 1.16 24.02
N CYS A 315 6.32 0.52 24.61
CA CYS A 315 4.95 0.55 24.07
C CYS A 315 4.08 1.57 24.82
N PRO A 316 3.61 2.65 24.17
CA PRO A 316 2.77 3.68 24.80
C PRO A 316 1.44 3.19 25.38
N LEU A 317 0.94 2.04 24.93
CA LEU A 317 -0.32 1.48 25.41
C LEU A 317 -0.21 0.82 26.78
N ASN A 318 0.99 0.50 27.28
CA ASN A 318 1.17 -0.09 28.61
C ASN A 318 0.73 0.83 29.76
N ALA A 319 0.45 2.11 29.48
CA ALA A 319 -0.24 3.02 30.40
C ALA A 319 -1.71 2.63 30.68
N PHE A 320 -2.31 1.80 29.82
CA PHE A 320 -3.72 1.40 29.87
C PHE A 320 -3.93 -0.08 30.21
N GLY A 321 -2.88 -0.81 30.55
CA GLY A 321 -2.95 -2.23 30.90
C GLY A 321 -1.56 -2.86 30.97
N HIS A 322 -1.44 -3.97 31.70
CA HIS A 322 -0.16 -4.65 31.91
C HIS A 322 -0.17 -6.11 31.43
N THR A 323 -1.31 -6.60 30.97
CA THR A 323 -1.46 -7.93 30.33
C THR A 323 -1.97 -7.75 28.91
N LYS A 324 -1.77 -8.78 28.07
CA LYS A 324 -2.26 -8.78 26.69
C LYS A 324 -3.77 -8.59 26.68
N GLU A 325 -4.46 -9.31 27.56
CA GLU A 325 -5.92 -9.33 27.67
C GLU A 325 -6.45 -7.95 28.11
N ASP A 326 -5.84 -7.32 29.11
CA ASP A 326 -6.25 -5.99 29.58
C ASP A 326 -6.08 -4.93 28.48
N LEU A 327 -4.92 -4.92 27.81
CA LEU A 327 -4.66 -3.97 26.72
C LEU A 327 -5.64 -4.14 25.58
N LYS A 328 -5.81 -5.37 25.09
CA LYS A 328 -6.74 -5.67 23.99
C LYS A 328 -8.15 -5.22 24.37
N GLN A 329 -8.61 -5.55 25.59
CA GLN A 329 -9.95 -5.20 26.03
C GLN A 329 -10.14 -3.69 26.14
N ASN A 330 -9.20 -2.97 26.77
CA ASN A 330 -9.32 -1.53 27.00
C ASN A 330 -9.26 -0.74 25.69
N VAL A 331 -8.33 -1.09 24.79
CA VAL A 331 -8.23 -0.46 23.46
C VAL A 331 -9.48 -0.79 22.63
N THR A 332 -9.94 -2.04 22.60
CA THR A 332 -11.11 -2.42 21.80
C THR A 332 -12.39 -1.77 22.32
N ASN A 333 -12.58 -1.69 23.65
CA ASN A 333 -13.72 -1.00 24.26
C ASN A 333 -13.73 0.49 23.91
N PHE A 334 -12.57 1.13 24.00
CA PHE A 334 -12.42 2.53 23.61
C PHE A 334 -12.79 2.73 22.14
N LEU A 335 -12.22 1.93 21.23
CA LEU A 335 -12.54 2.01 19.80
C LEU A 335 -14.03 1.78 19.55
N GLN A 336 -14.65 0.79 20.21
CA GLN A 336 -16.09 0.54 20.09
C GLN A 336 -16.94 1.72 20.52
N SER A 337 -16.55 2.48 21.55
CA SER A 337 -17.28 3.69 21.95
C SER A 337 -17.31 4.77 20.86
N LEU A 338 -16.31 4.79 19.96
CA LEU A 338 -16.26 5.74 18.83
C LEU A 338 -17.34 5.48 17.77
N LYS A 339 -18.10 4.38 17.85
CA LYS A 339 -19.29 4.17 17.01
C LYS A 339 -20.43 5.11 17.39
N GLU A 340 -20.58 5.37 18.69
CA GLU A 340 -21.67 6.20 19.23
C GLU A 340 -21.21 7.63 19.52
N ASP A 341 -19.96 7.80 19.97
CA ASP A 341 -19.39 9.09 20.37
C ASP A 341 -18.04 9.35 19.65
N PRO A 342 -18.06 9.71 18.36
CA PRO A 342 -16.84 10.04 17.62
C PRO A 342 -16.20 11.33 18.14
N ILE A 343 -14.86 11.37 18.18
CA ILE A 343 -14.12 12.47 18.78
C ILE A 343 -13.88 13.59 17.75
N PRO A 344 -14.31 14.83 17.98
CA PRO A 344 -13.99 15.95 17.09
C PRO A 344 -12.51 16.33 17.21
N ALA A 345 -11.89 16.69 16.10
CA ALA A 345 -10.51 17.13 16.04
C ALA A 345 -10.39 18.40 15.20
N TYR A 346 -9.73 19.43 15.73
CA TYR A 346 -9.52 20.71 15.05
C TYR A 346 -8.05 21.12 15.16
N ILE A 347 -7.42 21.44 14.03
CA ILE A 347 -6.05 21.96 13.96
C ILE A 347 -6.10 23.41 13.46
N ASN A 348 -6.78 23.63 12.33
CA ASN A 348 -6.99 24.95 11.75
C ASN A 348 -8.19 24.91 10.77
N SER A 349 -8.48 26.03 10.11
CA SER A 349 -9.60 26.17 9.18
C SER A 349 -9.54 25.26 7.94
N THR A 350 -8.40 24.63 7.65
CA THR A 350 -8.20 23.70 6.53
C THR A 350 -7.97 22.25 6.96
N ALA A 351 -7.85 22.00 8.26
CA ALA A 351 -7.54 20.69 8.83
C ALA A 351 -8.36 20.47 10.11
N PHE A 352 -9.59 20.00 9.96
CA PHE A 352 -10.49 19.64 11.04
C PHE A 352 -11.41 18.50 10.58
N GLY A 353 -11.95 17.74 11.53
CA GLY A 353 -12.80 16.58 11.25
C GLY A 353 -13.21 15.87 12.53
N LEU A 354 -13.49 14.57 12.40
CA LEU A 354 -13.79 13.68 13.51
C LEU A 354 -13.06 12.35 13.35
N ILE A 355 -12.79 11.69 14.46
CA ILE A 355 -12.26 10.33 14.53
C ILE A 355 -13.36 9.41 15.04
N ASP A 356 -13.78 8.48 14.18
CA ASP A 356 -14.79 7.47 14.45
C ASP A 356 -14.16 6.06 14.44
N TYR A 357 -14.97 5.05 14.75
CA TYR A 357 -14.52 3.65 14.75
C TYR A 357 -13.95 3.22 13.40
N SER A 358 -14.64 3.50 12.28
CA SER A 358 -14.21 3.04 10.95
C SER A 358 -12.90 3.69 10.53
N THR A 359 -12.68 4.97 10.85
CA THR A 359 -11.40 5.66 10.63
C THR A 359 -10.27 4.94 11.35
N MET A 360 -10.41 4.67 12.66
CA MET A 360 -9.36 3.99 13.41
C MET A 360 -9.17 2.54 12.99
N TRP A 361 -10.25 1.80 12.76
CA TRP A 361 -10.20 0.38 12.44
C TRP A 361 -9.59 0.12 11.07
N LEU A 362 -10.04 0.87 10.06
CA LEU A 362 -9.74 0.60 8.66
C LEU A 362 -8.55 1.39 8.13
N ARG A 363 -8.29 2.59 8.65
CA ARG A 363 -7.16 3.43 8.20
C ARG A 363 -5.98 3.44 9.17
N GLY A 364 -6.22 3.09 10.44
CA GLY A 364 -5.16 2.94 11.44
C GLY A 364 -4.73 1.50 11.65
N ILE A 365 -5.62 0.69 12.22
CA ILE A 365 -5.31 -0.66 12.69
C ILE A 365 -5.01 -1.60 11.54
N PHE A 366 -5.94 -1.78 10.59
CA PHE A 366 -5.78 -2.73 9.50
C PHE A 366 -4.47 -2.51 8.70
N PRO A 367 -4.12 -1.27 8.25
CA PRO A 367 -2.86 -1.03 7.54
C PRO A 367 -1.62 -1.27 8.41
N ALA A 368 -1.69 -1.04 9.72
CA ALA A 368 -0.59 -1.35 10.62
C ALA A 368 -0.36 -2.86 10.78
N LEU A 369 -1.40 -3.69 10.65
CA LEU A 369 -1.22 -5.15 10.68
C LEU A 369 -0.35 -5.62 9.49
N TYR A 370 -0.45 -4.97 8.32
CA TYR A 370 0.42 -5.27 7.18
C TYR A 370 1.90 -5.04 7.50
N ARG A 371 2.22 -3.97 8.26
CA ARG A 371 3.58 -3.47 8.43
C ARG A 371 3.90 -3.25 9.91
N PRO A 372 4.42 -4.27 10.60
CA PRO A 372 4.71 -4.16 12.02
C PRO A 372 5.71 -3.07 12.40
N ALA A 373 6.54 -2.60 11.46
CA ALA A 373 7.39 -1.43 11.63
C ALA A 373 6.62 -0.12 11.99
N SER A 374 5.28 -0.08 11.85
CA SER A 374 4.43 1.04 12.27
C SER A 374 3.75 0.85 13.62
N TRP A 375 3.93 -0.29 14.30
CA TRP A 375 3.19 -0.61 15.53
C TRP A 375 3.45 0.36 16.67
N TYR A 376 4.68 0.86 16.81
CA TYR A 376 4.97 1.94 17.77
C TYR A 376 4.13 3.19 17.49
N GLU A 377 4.09 3.65 16.24
CA GLU A 377 3.35 4.84 15.83
C GLU A 377 1.85 4.67 16.04
N LEU A 378 1.30 3.50 15.69
CA LEU A 378 -0.10 3.20 15.96
C LEU A 378 -0.41 3.21 17.46
N ALA A 379 0.43 2.58 18.29
CA ALA A 379 0.25 2.54 19.73
C ALA A 379 0.33 3.93 20.36
N ASP A 380 1.23 4.78 19.89
CA ASP A 380 1.34 6.18 20.31
C ASP A 380 0.08 6.98 19.94
N ILE A 381 -0.41 6.85 18.70
CA ILE A 381 -1.64 7.51 18.25
C ILE A 381 -2.85 7.07 19.08
N ILE A 382 -3.02 5.77 19.31
CA ILE A 382 -4.12 5.25 20.14
C ILE A 382 -3.98 5.75 21.58
N SER A 383 -2.78 5.76 22.15
CA SER A 383 -2.51 6.26 23.50
C SER A 383 -2.87 7.74 23.66
N GLN A 384 -2.47 8.58 22.69
CA GLN A 384 -2.86 9.99 22.67
C GLN A 384 -4.37 10.17 22.54
N LEU A 385 -5.01 9.39 21.67
CA LEU A 385 -6.44 9.45 21.43
C LEU A 385 -7.25 9.03 22.68
N MET A 386 -6.83 7.98 23.38
CA MET A 386 -7.42 7.53 24.66
C MET A 386 -7.25 8.58 25.78
N ASN A 387 -6.21 9.42 25.70
CA ASN A 387 -6.01 10.58 26.57
C ASN A 387 -6.75 11.85 26.11
N GLY A 388 -7.60 11.75 25.08
CA GLY A 388 -8.43 12.86 24.58
C GLY A 388 -7.73 13.77 23.55
N ASN A 389 -6.53 13.42 23.08
CA ASN A 389 -5.83 14.16 22.03
C ASN A 389 -6.00 13.47 20.67
N ALA A 390 -6.92 13.97 19.85
CA ALA A 390 -7.21 13.42 18.53
C ALA A 390 -6.35 13.99 17.39
N THR A 391 -5.39 14.89 17.67
CA THR A 391 -4.61 15.56 16.61
C THR A 391 -3.79 14.58 15.78
N ALA A 392 -3.08 13.64 16.41
CA ALA A 392 -2.25 12.68 15.69
C ALA A 392 -3.11 11.73 14.83
N ALA A 393 -4.23 11.24 15.38
CA ALA A 393 -5.18 10.42 14.64
C ALA A 393 -5.81 11.17 13.45
N LEU A 394 -6.11 12.47 13.61
CA LEU A 394 -6.64 13.30 12.51
C LEU A 394 -5.62 13.45 11.38
N LEU A 395 -4.38 13.80 11.72
CA LEU A 395 -3.32 13.97 10.72
C LEU A 395 -2.99 12.66 10.00
N ALA A 396 -2.99 11.54 10.71
CA ALA A 396 -2.65 10.25 10.14
C ALA A 396 -3.80 9.65 9.31
N PHE A 397 -5.05 9.75 9.78
CA PHE A 397 -6.14 8.92 9.27
C PHE A 397 -7.42 9.69 8.89
N GLY A 398 -7.62 10.90 9.43
CA GLY A 398 -8.92 11.56 9.43
C GLY A 398 -9.15 12.65 8.37
N LEU A 399 -8.12 13.12 7.67
CA LEU A 399 -8.23 14.25 6.73
C LEU A 399 -8.71 13.87 5.32
N ASP A 400 -8.47 12.63 4.87
CA ASP A 400 -8.82 12.20 3.50
C ASP A 400 -10.02 11.24 3.45
N LYS A 401 -11.19 11.64 3.97
CA LYS A 401 -12.34 10.72 4.10
C LYS A 401 -13.09 10.35 2.79
N ASN A 402 -12.76 10.99 1.67
CA ASN A 402 -13.51 10.82 0.42
C ASN A 402 -12.84 9.86 -0.58
N SER A 403 -11.65 9.32 -0.26
CA SER A 403 -11.01 8.24 -1.01
C SER A 403 -11.64 6.90 -0.64
N SER A 404 -12.04 6.12 -1.66
CA SER A 404 -12.35 4.69 -1.46
C SER A 404 -11.08 4.00 -1.01
N MET A 405 -11.22 3.03 -0.11
CA MET A 405 -10.08 2.23 0.34
C MET A 405 -9.54 1.25 -0.71
N VAL A 406 -10.33 1.03 -1.76
CA VAL A 406 -10.04 0.08 -2.80
C VAL A 406 -9.51 0.81 -4.03
N MET A 407 -8.34 0.39 -4.50
CA MET A 407 -7.79 0.90 -5.76
C MET A 407 -8.69 0.47 -6.91
N GLU A 408 -9.24 1.44 -7.65
CA GLU A 408 -10.14 1.19 -8.79
C GLU A 408 -9.54 0.19 -9.81
N HIS A 409 -8.27 0.39 -10.17
CA HIS A 409 -7.54 -0.55 -11.04
C HIS A 409 -7.52 -1.98 -10.46
N GLY A 410 -7.31 -2.09 -9.15
CA GLY A 410 -7.20 -3.37 -8.47
C GLY A 410 -8.52 -4.14 -8.49
N MET A 411 -9.62 -3.48 -8.18
CA MET A 411 -10.94 -4.12 -8.20
C MET A 411 -11.41 -4.47 -9.60
N ILE A 412 -11.04 -3.70 -10.64
CA ILE A 412 -11.27 -4.07 -12.04
C ILE A 412 -10.51 -5.38 -12.38
N ILE A 413 -9.21 -5.44 -12.07
CA ILE A 413 -8.37 -6.60 -12.36
C ILE A 413 -8.89 -7.84 -11.61
N HIS A 414 -9.19 -7.70 -10.33
CA HIS A 414 -9.72 -8.79 -9.51
C HIS A 414 -11.07 -9.29 -10.06
N SER A 415 -11.98 -8.38 -10.44
CA SER A 415 -13.27 -8.76 -11.03
C SER A 415 -13.13 -9.43 -12.39
N ASN A 416 -12.12 -9.06 -13.19
CA ASN A 416 -11.85 -9.66 -14.49
C ASN A 416 -11.10 -11.00 -14.42
N ASP A 417 -10.38 -11.30 -13.34
CA ASP A 417 -9.67 -12.58 -13.20
C ASP A 417 -10.61 -13.73 -12.80
N GLY A 418 -11.42 -13.48 -11.77
CA GLY A 418 -12.07 -14.53 -10.99
C GLY A 418 -13.54 -14.78 -11.31
N ALA A 419 -14.23 -15.28 -10.29
CA ALA A 419 -15.67 -15.51 -10.29
C ALA A 419 -16.42 -14.19 -10.01
N ALA A 420 -16.87 -13.52 -11.07
CA ALA A 420 -17.68 -12.30 -10.99
C ALA A 420 -18.94 -12.39 -11.85
N GLY A 421 -19.87 -11.47 -11.61
CA GLY A 421 -21.15 -11.34 -12.29
C GLY A 421 -22.19 -12.41 -11.91
N LYS A 422 -23.36 -12.29 -12.56
CA LYS A 422 -24.58 -13.07 -12.28
C LYS A 422 -24.44 -14.59 -12.39
N SER A 423 -23.38 -15.11 -12.99
CA SER A 423 -23.13 -16.55 -13.08
C SER A 423 -22.62 -17.16 -11.78
N HIS A 424 -22.03 -16.34 -10.90
CA HIS A 424 -21.44 -16.78 -9.64
C HIS A 424 -22.08 -16.13 -8.41
N TRP A 425 -22.86 -15.05 -8.60
CA TRP A 425 -23.36 -14.21 -7.53
C TRP A 425 -24.87 -13.96 -7.59
N PRO A 426 -25.55 -13.78 -6.45
CA PRO A 426 -26.95 -13.38 -6.41
C PRO A 426 -27.15 -11.94 -6.89
N GLU A 427 -28.19 -11.72 -7.71
CA GLU A 427 -28.52 -10.37 -8.20
C GLU A 427 -29.28 -9.54 -7.15
N LYS A 428 -30.11 -10.18 -6.34
CA LYS A 428 -30.94 -9.47 -5.34
C LYS A 428 -30.12 -9.15 -4.10
N LYS A 429 -30.22 -7.90 -3.63
CA LYS A 429 -29.54 -7.41 -2.41
C LYS A 429 -29.70 -8.36 -1.22
N ASN A 430 -30.91 -8.82 -0.90
CA ASN A 430 -31.12 -9.65 0.29
C ASN A 430 -30.43 -11.03 0.16
N GLU A 431 -30.45 -11.63 -1.03
CA GLU A 431 -29.77 -12.90 -1.30
C GLU A 431 -28.23 -12.72 -1.24
N LEU A 432 -27.72 -11.58 -1.74
CA LEU A 432 -26.31 -11.23 -1.60
C LEU A 432 -25.90 -11.04 -0.13
N LEU A 433 -26.71 -10.32 0.66
CA LEU A 433 -26.45 -10.13 2.09
C LEU A 433 -26.48 -11.44 2.87
N GLU A 434 -27.42 -12.35 2.55
CA GLU A 434 -27.49 -13.69 3.14
C GLU A 434 -26.22 -14.52 2.82
N MET A 435 -25.71 -14.42 1.59
CA MET A 435 -24.46 -15.06 1.19
C MET A 435 -23.22 -14.49 1.92
N LEU A 436 -23.18 -13.17 2.13
CA LEU A 436 -22.02 -12.48 2.72
C LEU A 436 -22.02 -12.46 4.26
N GLN A 437 -23.18 -12.64 4.90
CA GLN A 437 -23.31 -12.60 6.36
C GLN A 437 -22.37 -13.58 7.10
N PRO A 438 -22.19 -14.84 6.67
CA PRO A 438 -21.23 -15.74 7.30
C PRO A 438 -19.78 -15.23 7.23
N VAL A 439 -19.41 -14.59 6.12
CA VAL A 439 -18.06 -14.01 5.94
C VAL A 439 -17.85 -12.87 6.93
N TRP A 440 -18.80 -11.94 7.03
CA TRP A 440 -18.70 -10.83 7.99
C TRP A 440 -18.75 -11.26 9.46
N ASN A 441 -19.43 -12.37 9.76
CA ASN A 441 -19.45 -12.92 11.11
C ASN A 441 -18.16 -13.68 11.47
N SER A 442 -17.33 -14.03 10.48
CA SER A 442 -16.10 -14.80 10.71
C SER A 442 -14.97 -13.96 11.31
N SER A 443 -14.92 -12.66 11.00
CA SER A 443 -13.92 -11.73 11.51
C SER A 443 -14.41 -10.30 11.47
N SER A 444 -13.96 -9.49 12.43
CA SER A 444 -14.16 -8.04 12.45
C SER A 444 -13.45 -7.29 11.32
N PHE A 445 -12.50 -7.93 10.63
CA PHE A 445 -11.79 -7.39 9.47
C PHE A 445 -12.44 -7.76 8.13
N ALA A 446 -13.40 -8.68 8.13
CA ALA A 446 -14.07 -9.13 6.90
C ALA A 446 -14.86 -8.04 6.18
N VAL A 447 -15.18 -6.93 6.87
CA VAL A 447 -15.83 -5.76 6.27
C VAL A 447 -14.92 -5.01 5.28
N THR A 448 -13.60 -5.26 5.28
CA THR A 448 -12.66 -4.64 4.34
C THR A 448 -12.93 -5.02 2.87
N GLN A 449 -13.51 -6.20 2.60
CA GLN A 449 -13.88 -6.66 1.26
C GLN A 449 -15.29 -6.25 0.82
N MET A 450 -16.00 -5.41 1.60
CA MET A 450 -17.41 -5.10 1.33
C MET A 450 -17.60 -4.46 -0.06
N GLU A 451 -16.80 -3.46 -0.44
CA GLU A 451 -16.89 -2.84 -1.77
C GLU A 451 -16.57 -3.84 -2.89
N GLU A 452 -15.58 -4.70 -2.69
CA GLU A 452 -15.16 -5.71 -3.66
C GLU A 452 -16.26 -6.74 -3.94
N PHE A 453 -16.89 -7.30 -2.89
CA PHE A 453 -17.95 -8.28 -3.06
C PHE A 453 -19.18 -7.72 -3.76
N PHE A 454 -19.61 -6.51 -3.38
CA PHE A 454 -20.74 -5.86 -4.05
C PHE A 454 -20.43 -5.59 -5.53
N THR A 455 -19.17 -5.25 -5.84
CA THR A 455 -18.73 -4.98 -7.21
C THR A 455 -18.64 -6.26 -8.03
N LYS A 456 -17.98 -7.30 -7.52
CA LYS A 456 -17.92 -8.63 -8.17
C LYS A 456 -19.31 -9.19 -8.41
N ALA A 457 -20.25 -9.02 -7.48
CA ALA A 457 -21.62 -9.51 -7.64
C ALA A 457 -22.36 -8.90 -8.84
N GLN A 458 -22.06 -7.65 -9.17
CA GLN A 458 -22.76 -6.89 -10.21
C GLN A 458 -21.91 -6.65 -11.46
N TRP A 459 -20.71 -7.23 -11.53
CA TRP A 459 -19.75 -7.00 -12.60
C TRP A 459 -20.34 -7.30 -13.99
N LEU A 460 -20.18 -6.36 -14.93
CA LEU A 460 -20.77 -6.42 -16.27
C LEU A 460 -19.76 -6.77 -17.36
N ILE A 461 -18.48 -6.58 -17.10
CA ILE A 461 -17.41 -6.75 -18.08
C ILE A 461 -17.03 -8.24 -18.13
N SER A 462 -17.02 -8.81 -19.32
CA SER A 462 -16.59 -10.20 -19.51
C SER A 462 -15.08 -10.32 -19.28
N LYS A 463 -14.62 -11.51 -18.90
CA LYS A 463 -13.19 -11.81 -18.87
C LYS A 463 -12.71 -12.36 -20.20
N GLU A 464 -11.64 -11.80 -20.74
CA GLU A 464 -10.95 -12.31 -21.95
C GLU A 464 -9.68 -13.07 -21.57
N HIS A 465 -9.89 -14.22 -20.93
CA HIS A 465 -8.89 -15.28 -20.74
C HIS A 465 -9.58 -16.62 -20.41
N SER A 466 -8.87 -17.71 -20.67
CA SER A 466 -9.27 -19.08 -20.28
C SER A 466 -8.38 -19.69 -19.20
N PHE A 467 -7.49 -18.89 -18.59
CA PHE A 467 -6.58 -19.34 -17.55
C PHE A 467 -7.32 -20.05 -16.41
N ALA A 468 -6.79 -21.20 -16.02
CA ALA A 468 -7.20 -21.94 -14.84
C ALA A 468 -5.95 -22.38 -14.06
N PRO A 469 -5.92 -22.18 -12.73
CA PRO A 469 -4.80 -22.63 -11.90
C PRO A 469 -4.71 -24.15 -11.91
N ARG A 470 -3.48 -24.69 -11.85
CA ARG A 470 -3.23 -26.14 -11.81
C ARG A 470 -2.08 -26.47 -10.87
N ARG A 471 -2.06 -27.73 -10.42
CA ARG A 471 -0.96 -28.30 -9.63
C ARG A 471 0.06 -28.96 -10.55
N ASP A 472 1.16 -29.40 -9.95
CA ASP A 472 2.24 -30.13 -10.61
C ASP A 472 2.80 -29.40 -11.83
N VAL A 473 2.94 -28.07 -11.72
CA VAL A 473 3.57 -27.24 -12.75
C VAL A 473 5.08 -27.41 -12.65
N GLU A 474 5.67 -27.98 -13.70
CA GLU A 474 7.12 -28.03 -13.90
C GLU A 474 7.57 -26.80 -14.68
N THR A 475 8.37 -25.95 -14.04
CA THR A 475 8.99 -24.76 -14.64
C THR A 475 10.45 -25.05 -15.03
N LEU A 476 11.08 -24.16 -15.80
CA LEU A 476 12.49 -24.27 -16.19
C LEU A 476 13.40 -24.46 -14.97
N TYR A 477 13.09 -23.76 -13.87
CA TYR A 477 13.65 -23.99 -12.54
C TYR A 477 12.55 -23.88 -11.48
N PRO A 478 12.63 -24.62 -10.37
CA PRO A 478 11.64 -24.52 -9.31
C PRO A 478 11.61 -23.13 -8.65
N LEU A 479 10.46 -22.76 -8.09
CA LEU A 479 10.23 -21.45 -7.49
C LEU A 479 10.82 -21.36 -6.07
N LEU A 480 11.16 -20.14 -5.67
CA LEU A 480 11.37 -19.79 -4.27
C LEU A 480 10.11 -19.11 -3.73
N ILE A 481 9.60 -19.60 -2.61
CA ILE A 481 8.35 -19.17 -2.02
C ILE A 481 8.64 -18.57 -0.65
N LEU A 482 8.16 -17.36 -0.41
CA LEU A 482 8.41 -16.61 0.82
C LEU A 482 7.08 -16.24 1.48
N SER A 483 7.00 -16.39 2.79
CA SER A 483 5.81 -16.01 3.57
C SER A 483 6.19 -15.85 5.04
N THR A 484 5.49 -14.97 5.75
CA THR A 484 5.56 -14.91 7.21
C THR A 484 4.65 -15.98 7.83
N THR A 485 4.92 -16.39 9.06
CA THR A 485 4.06 -17.34 9.77
C THR A 485 2.65 -16.79 9.97
N TYR A 486 2.53 -15.49 10.23
CA TYR A 486 1.27 -14.77 10.38
C TYR A 486 1.23 -13.59 9.41
N ASP A 487 0.81 -13.88 8.18
CA ASP A 487 0.54 -12.87 7.16
C ASP A 487 -0.95 -12.49 7.25
N PRO A 488 -1.30 -11.23 7.55
CA PRO A 488 -2.69 -10.85 7.77
C PRO A 488 -3.53 -10.86 6.49
N ILE A 489 -2.93 -11.04 5.31
CA ILE A 489 -3.57 -10.91 3.99
C ILE A 489 -3.41 -12.17 3.15
N CYS A 490 -2.24 -12.80 3.24
CA CYS A 490 -1.90 -14.00 2.49
C CYS A 490 -1.44 -15.11 3.46
N PRO A 491 -2.37 -15.75 4.20
CA PRO A 491 -2.05 -16.70 5.25
C PRO A 491 -1.07 -17.78 4.81
N LEU A 492 -0.26 -18.31 5.74
CA LEU A 492 0.81 -19.26 5.43
C LEU A 492 0.34 -20.50 4.66
N HIS A 493 -0.93 -20.90 4.84
CA HIS A 493 -1.52 -22.00 4.07
C HIS A 493 -1.47 -21.75 2.55
N SER A 494 -1.70 -20.52 2.09
CA SER A 494 -1.64 -20.14 0.68
C SER A 494 -0.24 -20.36 0.10
N ALA A 495 0.81 -20.02 0.84
CA ALA A 495 2.19 -20.29 0.45
C ALA A 495 2.50 -21.79 0.37
N LYS A 496 1.94 -22.60 1.30
CA LYS A 496 2.07 -24.07 1.25
C LYS A 496 1.37 -24.67 0.03
N VAL A 497 0.19 -24.16 -0.33
CA VAL A 497 -0.53 -24.57 -1.55
C VAL A 497 0.29 -24.25 -2.80
N ALA A 498 0.90 -23.06 -2.88
CA ALA A 498 1.80 -22.73 -3.98
C ALA A 498 3.03 -23.65 -4.02
N ARG A 499 3.63 -23.95 -2.86
CA ARG A 499 4.77 -24.86 -2.73
C ARG A 499 4.46 -26.27 -3.24
N GLU A 500 3.25 -26.74 -3.03
CA GLU A 500 2.76 -28.02 -3.56
C GLU A 500 2.40 -27.96 -5.05
N SER A 501 2.07 -26.77 -5.57
CA SER A 501 1.60 -26.61 -6.96
C SER A 501 2.74 -26.52 -7.97
N PHE A 502 3.93 -26.08 -7.55
CA PHE A 502 5.11 -25.94 -8.42
C PHE A 502 6.20 -26.96 -8.06
N VAL A 503 6.48 -27.87 -8.98
CA VAL A 503 7.36 -29.03 -8.73
C VAL A 503 8.75 -28.60 -8.31
N GLY A 504 9.24 -29.18 -7.21
CA GLY A 504 10.60 -28.95 -6.71
C GLY A 504 10.79 -27.64 -5.93
N SER A 505 9.76 -26.80 -5.81
CA SER A 505 9.85 -25.49 -5.16
C SER A 505 10.13 -25.61 -3.66
N ARG A 506 10.58 -24.50 -3.05
CA ARG A 506 10.90 -24.45 -1.61
C ARG A 506 10.32 -23.23 -0.93
N LEU A 507 9.86 -23.44 0.29
CA LEU A 507 9.33 -22.40 1.17
C LEU A 507 10.40 -21.93 2.16
N ILE A 508 10.54 -20.62 2.29
CA ILE A 508 11.17 -19.98 3.44
C ILE A 508 10.07 -19.26 4.22
N GLU A 509 9.79 -19.79 5.40
CA GLU A 509 8.84 -19.21 6.36
C GLU A 509 9.60 -18.26 7.30
N ILE A 510 9.11 -17.04 7.46
CA ILE A 510 9.65 -16.07 8.42
C ILE A 510 8.78 -16.09 9.67
N GLU A 511 9.38 -16.49 10.79
CA GLU A 511 8.72 -16.70 12.07
C GLU A 511 8.36 -15.35 12.72
N GLY A 512 7.25 -14.77 12.26
CA GLY A 512 6.80 -13.46 12.69
C GLY A 512 5.49 -13.01 12.07
N TYR A 513 5.18 -11.75 12.31
CA TYR A 513 3.97 -11.07 11.87
C TYR A 513 4.23 -10.17 10.66
N GLY A 514 3.17 -9.92 9.89
CA GLY A 514 3.12 -8.89 8.84
C GLY A 514 3.07 -9.45 7.43
N HIS A 515 2.77 -8.59 6.46
CA HIS A 515 2.48 -8.99 5.09
C HIS A 515 3.73 -9.08 4.22
N CYS A 516 3.96 -10.24 3.60
CA CYS A 516 5.19 -10.62 2.88
C CYS A 516 6.43 -10.73 3.77
N SER A 517 7.49 -11.36 3.25
CA SER A 517 8.82 -11.44 3.86
C SER A 517 9.45 -10.07 4.13
N SER A 518 9.03 -9.07 3.36
CA SER A 518 9.47 -7.70 3.51
C SER A 518 8.92 -7.01 4.76
N ALA A 519 7.97 -7.59 5.49
CA ALA A 519 7.36 -6.97 6.66
C ALA A 519 8.32 -6.80 7.84
N MET A 520 9.35 -7.64 7.95
CA MET A 520 10.31 -7.62 9.04
C MET A 520 11.73 -7.96 8.54
N PRO A 521 12.77 -7.33 9.10
CA PRO A 521 14.15 -7.76 8.83
C PRO A 521 14.40 -9.21 9.25
N SER A 522 15.17 -9.93 8.43
CA SER A 522 15.63 -11.28 8.72
C SER A 522 16.96 -11.56 8.04
N SER A 523 18.01 -11.69 8.86
CA SER A 523 19.38 -11.98 8.46
C SER A 523 19.53 -13.41 7.92
N CYS A 524 18.63 -14.31 8.32
CA CYS A 524 18.53 -15.67 7.81
C CYS A 524 18.01 -15.72 6.36
N LEU A 525 17.08 -14.83 5.99
CA LEU A 525 16.48 -14.81 4.64
C LEU A 525 17.48 -14.42 3.55
N VAL A 526 18.27 -13.37 3.79
CA VAL A 526 19.07 -12.70 2.76
C VAL A 526 20.05 -13.64 2.03
N PRO A 527 20.81 -14.52 2.72
CA PRO A 527 21.69 -15.47 2.06
C PRO A 527 20.95 -16.43 1.10
N HIS A 528 19.77 -16.93 1.49
CA HIS A 528 18.97 -17.82 0.64
C HIS A 528 18.42 -17.08 -0.59
N LEU A 529 17.89 -15.88 -0.38
CA LEU A 529 17.39 -15.02 -1.44
C LEU A 529 18.49 -14.72 -2.47
N ARG A 530 19.67 -14.30 -2.00
CA ARG A 530 20.81 -14.00 -2.86
C ARG A 530 21.35 -15.24 -3.56
N ALA A 531 21.38 -16.40 -2.90
CA ALA A 531 21.77 -17.65 -3.56
C ALA A 531 20.83 -17.96 -4.73
N PHE A 532 19.52 -17.98 -4.48
CA PHE A 532 18.53 -18.24 -5.52
C PHE A 532 18.60 -17.23 -6.67
N LEU A 533 18.66 -15.92 -6.36
CA LEU A 533 18.77 -14.88 -7.38
C LEU A 533 20.05 -15.00 -8.22
N ASN A 534 21.21 -15.30 -7.63
CA ASN A 534 22.48 -15.32 -8.34
C ASN A 534 22.69 -16.60 -9.18
N ASN A 535 22.29 -17.76 -8.67
CA ASN A 535 22.63 -19.04 -9.30
C ASN A 535 21.49 -20.08 -9.32
N GLY A 536 20.28 -19.73 -8.89
CA GLY A 536 19.14 -20.64 -8.84
C GLY A 536 19.19 -21.66 -7.70
N THR A 537 20.08 -21.49 -6.71
CA THR A 537 20.18 -22.43 -5.58
C THR A 537 19.03 -22.22 -4.60
N LEU A 538 18.20 -23.25 -4.45
CA LEU A 538 17.19 -23.36 -3.40
C LEU A 538 17.77 -24.04 -2.16
N PRO A 539 17.20 -23.81 -0.96
CA PRO A 539 17.55 -24.61 0.20
C PRO A 539 17.15 -26.08 -0.01
N GLU A 540 17.91 -27.03 0.57
CA GLU A 540 17.65 -28.47 0.36
C GLU A 540 16.24 -28.89 0.82
N ARG A 541 15.74 -28.24 1.86
CA ARG A 541 14.42 -28.40 2.48
C ARG A 541 13.80 -27.03 2.74
N ASP A 542 12.51 -27.01 3.06
CA ASP A 542 11.87 -25.78 3.52
C ASP A 542 12.58 -25.26 4.78
N VAL A 543 12.74 -23.94 4.90
CA VAL A 543 13.51 -23.27 5.95
C VAL A 543 12.59 -22.39 6.77
N LYS A 544 12.85 -22.32 8.08
CA LYS A 544 12.27 -21.33 8.98
C LYS A 544 13.34 -20.33 9.38
N CYS A 545 13.05 -19.05 9.24
CA CYS A 545 13.93 -17.94 9.56
C CYS A 545 13.30 -17.06 10.65
N GLY A 546 14.06 -16.71 11.68
CA GLY A 546 13.62 -15.74 12.68
C GLY A 546 13.63 -14.29 12.15
N VAL A 547 12.90 -13.43 12.83
CA VAL A 547 12.93 -11.96 12.64
C VAL A 547 14.08 -11.33 13.45
N ASP A 548 14.67 -10.25 12.92
CA ASP A 548 15.74 -9.51 13.60
C ASP A 548 15.21 -8.29 14.36
N GLY A 549 15.11 -8.40 15.69
CA GLY A 549 14.80 -7.28 16.57
C GLY A 549 13.32 -7.16 16.97
N PRO A 550 12.97 -6.11 17.72
CA PRO A 550 11.63 -5.94 18.28
C PRO A 550 10.64 -5.39 17.24
N TYR A 551 9.34 -5.56 17.53
CA TYR A 551 8.25 -4.99 16.75
C TYR A 551 7.93 -3.53 17.12
N PHE A 552 8.19 -3.14 18.37
CA PHE A 552 8.03 -1.78 18.85
C PHE A 552 9.37 -1.06 18.79
N ILE A 553 9.61 -0.37 17.68
CA ILE A 553 10.83 0.40 17.45
C ILE A 553 10.52 1.88 17.66
N THR A 554 11.12 2.48 18.70
CA THR A 554 10.98 3.91 19.00
C THR A 554 11.63 4.76 17.90
N PRO A 555 11.26 6.06 17.78
CA PRO A 555 11.89 6.97 16.82
C PRO A 555 13.41 7.03 16.93
N ASN A 556 13.96 7.01 18.16
CA ASN A 556 15.40 7.03 18.38
C ASN A 556 16.07 5.74 17.89
N GLN A 557 15.50 4.58 18.20
CA GLN A 557 16.02 3.29 17.71
C GLN A 557 15.94 3.20 16.18
N LYS A 558 14.89 3.76 15.58
CA LYS A 558 14.76 3.88 14.12
C LYS A 558 15.91 4.71 13.53
N GLU A 559 16.23 5.86 14.13
CA GLU A 559 17.36 6.68 13.70
C GLU A 559 18.69 5.91 13.82
N GLU A 560 18.90 5.16 14.91
CA GLU A 560 20.09 4.32 15.11
C GLU A 560 20.21 3.21 14.06
N ILE A 561 19.11 2.50 13.74
CA ILE A 561 19.08 1.46 12.71
C ILE A 561 19.48 2.04 11.34
N LEU A 562 18.95 3.21 10.99
CA LEU A 562 19.25 3.87 9.73
C LEU A 562 20.66 4.46 9.70
N ALA A 563 21.18 4.94 10.83
CA ALA A 563 22.55 5.43 10.97
C ALA A 563 23.60 4.30 10.85
N GLY A 564 23.28 3.11 11.37
CA GLY A 564 24.12 1.91 11.30
C GLY A 564 24.39 1.39 9.89
N ARG A 565 23.71 1.94 8.86
CA ARG A 565 23.90 1.63 7.43
C ARG A 565 25.36 1.74 6.97
N SER A 566 26.17 2.59 7.60
CA SER A 566 27.57 2.81 7.20
C SER A 566 28.61 2.02 8.00
N GLU A 567 28.19 1.25 9.01
CA GLU A 567 29.12 0.63 9.97
C GLU A 567 29.55 -0.79 9.59
N SER A 568 28.74 -1.54 8.86
CA SER A 568 29.05 -2.89 8.38
C SER A 568 28.10 -3.33 7.25
N GLU A 569 28.46 -4.35 6.47
CA GLU A 569 27.55 -4.94 5.47
C GLU A 569 26.25 -5.47 6.11
N TYR A 570 26.36 -6.03 7.31
CA TYR A 570 25.20 -6.48 8.08
C TYR A 570 24.28 -5.31 8.47
N GLY A 571 24.84 -4.21 8.97
CA GLY A 571 24.10 -3.01 9.33
C GLY A 571 23.39 -2.39 8.12
N ASP A 572 24.06 -2.32 6.98
CA ASP A 572 23.51 -1.83 5.71
C ASP A 572 22.34 -2.70 5.21
N LEU A 573 22.48 -4.03 5.28
CA LEU A 573 21.41 -4.96 4.92
C LEU A 573 20.21 -4.84 5.84
N ARG A 574 20.43 -4.74 7.16
CA ARG A 574 19.36 -4.57 8.14
C ARG A 574 18.60 -3.27 7.92
N ALA A 575 19.29 -2.17 7.65
CA ALA A 575 18.68 -0.89 7.32
C ALA A 575 17.82 -0.97 6.05
N ALA A 576 18.34 -1.61 4.99
CA ALA A 576 17.57 -1.82 3.76
C ALA A 576 16.32 -2.68 3.98
N GLN A 577 16.40 -3.76 4.77
CA GLN A 577 15.23 -4.56 5.13
C GLN A 577 14.22 -3.75 5.94
N TYR A 578 14.68 -2.94 6.88
CA TYR A 578 13.81 -2.06 7.66
C TYR A 578 13.13 -0.99 6.82
N GLU A 579 13.85 -0.41 5.84
CA GLU A 579 13.27 0.51 4.87
C GLU A 579 12.21 -0.17 4.01
N LEU A 580 12.43 -1.42 3.61
CA LEU A 580 11.43 -2.19 2.86
C LEU A 580 10.17 -2.46 3.73
N ALA A 581 10.37 -2.80 5.00
CA ALA A 581 9.32 -3.02 6.01
C ALA A 581 8.56 -1.76 6.40
N SER A 582 9.21 -0.60 6.33
CA SER A 582 8.61 0.67 6.74
C SER A 582 7.42 1.02 5.83
N PRO A 583 6.28 1.45 6.39
CA PRO A 583 5.14 1.86 5.58
C PRO A 583 5.47 3.06 4.68
N GLY A 584 6.44 3.92 5.02
CA GLY A 584 6.63 5.20 4.30
C GLY A 584 5.28 5.97 4.16
N GLU A 585 5.11 6.78 3.13
CA GLU A 585 3.79 7.34 2.72
C GLU A 585 2.77 6.29 2.18
N TRP A 586 2.79 5.02 2.61
CA TRP A 586 1.74 4.05 2.24
C TRP A 586 0.36 4.42 2.81
N ALA A 587 0.29 5.33 3.80
CA ALA A 587 -0.96 5.86 4.35
C ALA A 587 -1.86 6.60 3.33
N ASN A 588 -1.38 6.83 2.10
CA ASN A 588 -2.13 7.48 1.02
C ASN A 588 -2.61 6.52 -0.09
N TRP A 589 -2.41 5.19 0.05
CA TRP A 589 -2.70 4.20 -1.00
C TRP A 589 -3.78 3.16 -0.62
N LEU A 590 -4.19 3.13 0.64
CA LEU A 590 -5.46 2.59 1.14
C LEU A 590 -6.29 3.78 1.62
#